data_AF-A0A9X2XXR9-F1
#
_entry.id   AF-A0A9X2XXR9-F1
#
_cell.length_a   1.000
_cell.length_b   1.000
_cell.length_c   1.000
_cell.angle_alpha   90.00
_cell.angle_beta   90.00
_cell.angle_gamma   90.00
#
_symmetry.space_group_name_H-M   'P 1'
#
loop_
_entity.id
_entity.type
_entity.pdbx_description
1 polymer ?
#
loop_
_entity_poly.entity_id
_entity_poly.type
_entity_poly.pdbx_seq_one_letter_code
_entity_poly.pdbx_strand_id
1 'polypeptide(L)'
;MNIEEIEKFLKRDKIEPEQCIKINFKKRDSIYGIFVESNDYNDLKSKNFWRIVTQTHFDQWHKTKDINLAKIFNGSEFSRLVLYKEAFEE
;
A
#
# COMPACT_ATOMS: atom_id res chain seq x y z
N MET A 1 -1.72 -8.37 9.20
CA MET A 1 -0.39 -7.89 9.63
C MET A 1 -0.60 -6.78 10.66
N ASN A 2 0.33 -6.58 11.59
CA ASN A 2 0.23 -5.52 12.60
C ASN A 2 0.71 -4.17 12.04
N ILE A 3 0.27 -3.08 12.67
CA ILE A 3 0.60 -1.71 12.24
C ILE A 3 2.12 -1.50 12.19
N GLU A 4 2.84 -1.92 13.23
CA GLU A 4 4.30 -1.75 13.34
C GLU A 4 5.07 -2.42 12.20
N GLU A 5 4.65 -3.62 11.81
CA GLU A 5 5.28 -4.37 10.73
C GLU A 5 5.06 -3.69 9.37
N ILE A 6 3.85 -3.16 9.14
CA ILE A 6 3.52 -2.42 7.91
C ILE A 6 4.32 -1.11 7.88
N GLU A 7 4.38 -0.38 8.98
CA GLU A 7 5.20 0.83 9.05
C GLU A 7 6.68 0.57 8.83
N LYS A 8 7.21 -0.49 9.44
CA LYS A 8 8.61 -0.87 9.26
C LYS A 8 8.92 -1.22 7.81
N PHE A 9 7.95 -1.84 7.12
CA PHE A 9 8.03 -2.05 5.68
C PHE A 9 8.05 -0.71 4.94
N LEU A 10 7.06 0.17 5.17
CA LEU A 10 6.93 1.46 4.47
C LEU A 10 8.12 2.43 4.71
N LYS A 11 8.71 2.42 5.91
CA LYS A 11 9.86 3.25 6.28
C LYS A 11 11.21 2.74 5.76
N ARG A 12 11.23 1.62 5.05
CA ARG A 12 12.48 1.05 4.52
C ARG A 12 13.03 2.05 3.49
N ASP A 13 14.29 2.48 3.63
CA ASP A 13 14.99 3.50 2.81
C ASP A 13 14.89 3.30 1.28
N LYS A 14 14.46 2.13 0.84
CA LYS A 14 14.31 1.75 -0.57
C LYS A 14 12.88 1.90 -1.10
N ILE A 15 11.91 2.31 -0.28
CA ILE A 15 10.52 2.49 -0.71
C ILE A 15 10.29 3.93 -1.10
N GLU A 16 10.24 4.19 -2.40
CA GLU A 16 9.81 5.49 -2.91
C GLU A 16 8.30 5.68 -2.69
N PRO A 17 7.82 6.91 -2.47
CA PRO A 17 6.41 7.20 -2.17
C PRO A 17 5.43 6.82 -3.29
N GLU A 18 5.90 6.59 -4.51
CA GLU A 18 5.10 6.13 -5.66
C GLU A 18 5.42 4.68 -6.03
N GLN A 19 6.15 3.95 -5.18
CA GLN A 19 6.58 2.60 -5.48
C GLN A 19 5.42 1.61 -5.35
N CYS A 20 5.29 0.76 -6.37
CA CYS A 20 4.29 -0.31 -6.39
C CYS A 20 4.66 -1.40 -5.38
N ILE A 21 3.70 -1.75 -4.52
CA ILE A 21 3.83 -2.79 -3.50
C ILE A 21 2.79 -3.88 -3.78
N LYS A 22 3.24 -5.13 -3.80
CA LYS A 22 2.37 -6.30 -3.83
C LYS A 22 1.87 -6.59 -2.42
N ILE A 23 0.57 -6.41 -2.21
CA ILE A 23 -0.12 -6.75 -0.96
C ILE A 23 -0.77 -8.12 -1.13
N ASN A 24 -0.26 -9.12 -0.42
CA ASN A 24 -0.86 -10.44 -0.34
C ASN A 24 -1.86 -10.44 0.82
N PHE A 25 -3.06 -10.95 0.57
CA PHE A 25 -4.10 -11.06 1.59
C PHE A 25 -4.21 -12.49 2.10
N LYS A 26 -4.75 -12.64 3.29
CA LYS A 26 -4.97 -13.96 3.91
C LYS A 26 -6.10 -14.75 3.25
N LYS A 27 -7.14 -14.05 2.75
CA LYS A 27 -8.41 -14.64 2.32
C LYS A 27 -8.76 -14.37 0.85
N ARG A 28 -7.91 -13.65 0.11
CA ARG A 28 -8.18 -13.22 -1.27
C ARG A 28 -6.89 -13.05 -2.05
N ASP A 29 -7.03 -12.87 -3.36
CA ASP A 29 -5.91 -12.62 -4.26
C ASP A 29 -5.06 -11.42 -3.87
N SER A 30 -3.76 -11.56 -4.09
CA SER A 30 -2.81 -10.48 -3.94
C SER A 30 -3.09 -9.37 -4.92
N ILE A 31 -2.94 -8.12 -4.49
CA ILE A 31 -3.08 -6.96 -5.37
C ILE A 31 -1.79 -6.17 -5.41
N TYR A 32 -1.62 -5.41 -6.48
CA TYR A 32 -0.57 -4.40 -6.60
C TYR A 32 -1.16 -3.03 -6.30
N GLY A 33 -0.50 -2.29 -5.41
CA GLY A 33 -0.97 -0.98 -5.01
C GLY A 33 0.12 -0.08 -4.44
N ILE A 34 -0.14 1.21 -4.48
CA ILE A 34 0.74 2.26 -3.96
C ILE A 34 0.11 2.77 -2.66
N PHE A 35 0.88 2.78 -1.58
CA PHE A 35 0.44 3.35 -0.31
C PHE A 35 0.46 4.87 -0.40
N VAL A 36 -0.65 5.50 0.00
CA VAL A 36 -0.79 6.96 -0.06
C VAL A 36 -0.84 7.53 1.34
N GLU A 37 0.08 8.45 1.61
CA GLU A 37 0.06 9.29 2.80
C GLU A 37 -0.83 10.51 2.54
N SER A 38 -1.86 10.69 3.35
CA SER A 38 -2.79 11.83 3.31
C SER A 38 -2.98 12.38 4.73
N ASN A 39 -3.71 13.48 4.90
CA ASN A 39 -3.95 14.05 6.23
C ASN A 39 -4.55 13.04 7.24
N ASP A 40 -5.38 12.10 6.77
CA ASP A 40 -5.99 11.06 7.59
C ASP A 40 -5.07 9.85 7.86
N TYR A 41 -3.82 9.87 7.40
CA TYR A 41 -2.90 8.74 7.51
C TYR A 41 -2.74 8.27 8.96
N ASN A 42 -2.52 9.19 9.90
CA ASN A 42 -2.37 8.84 11.32
C ASN A 42 -3.66 8.27 11.93
N ASP A 43 -4.84 8.76 11.52
CA ASP A 43 -6.13 8.24 12.02
C ASP A 43 -6.39 6.84 11.48
N LEU A 44 -6.22 6.64 10.17
CA LEU A 44 -6.38 5.33 9.52
C LEU A 44 -5.40 4.32 10.09
N LYS A 45 -4.12 4.69 10.19
CA LYS A 45 -3.07 3.86 10.76
C LYS A 45 -3.39 3.42 12.18
N SER A 46 -3.91 4.31 13.03
CA SER A 46 -4.32 3.98 14.41
C SER A 46 -5.38 2.88 14.48
N LYS A 47 -6.15 2.70 13.41
CA LYS A 47 -7.17 1.66 13.24
C LYS A 47 -6.70 0.49 12.36
N ASN A 48 -5.41 0.44 12.00
CA ASN A 48 -4.83 -0.49 11.04
C ASN A 48 -5.48 -0.43 9.65
N PHE A 49 -5.87 0.78 9.22
CA PHE A 49 -6.34 1.05 7.87
C PHE A 49 -5.27 1.77 7.05
N TRP A 50 -5.20 1.44 5.77
CA TRP A 50 -4.19 1.94 4.85
C TRP A 50 -4.86 2.36 3.54
N ARG A 51 -4.59 3.60 3.09
CA ARG A 51 -5.02 4.06 1.78
C ARG A 51 -4.07 3.50 0.73
N ILE A 52 -4.63 2.79 -0.24
CA ILE A 52 -3.86 2.15 -1.29
C ILE A 52 -4.54 2.45 -2.63
N VAL A 53 -3.80 3.05 -3.54
CA VAL A 53 -4.21 3.14 -4.95
C VAL A 53 -3.97 1.78 -5.56
N THR A 54 -4.94 1.23 -6.26
CA THR A 54 -4.81 -0.08 -6.93
C THR A 54 -4.27 0.10 -8.34
N GLN A 55 -3.65 -0.93 -8.90
CA GLN A 55 -3.07 -0.90 -10.26
C GLN A 55 -4.02 -0.37 -11.35
N THR A 56 -5.34 -0.58 -11.20
CA THR A 56 -6.35 -0.09 -12.15
C THR A 56 -6.45 1.43 -12.21
N HIS A 57 -6.00 2.12 -11.17
CA HIS A 57 -6.04 3.58 -11.06
C HIS A 57 -4.64 4.21 -11.07
N PHE A 58 -3.57 3.46 -11.34
CA PHE A 58 -2.21 4.02 -11.41
C PHE A 58 -2.07 5.09 -12.47
N ASP A 59 -2.59 4.86 -13.69
CA ASP A 59 -2.49 5.82 -14.78
C ASP A 59 -3.17 7.15 -14.43
N GLN A 60 -4.36 7.08 -13.82
CA GLN A 60 -5.07 8.26 -13.34
C GLN A 60 -4.33 8.93 -12.17
N TRP A 61 -3.86 8.14 -11.19
CA TRP A 61 -3.11 8.66 -10.04
C TRP A 61 -1.84 9.39 -10.44
N HIS A 62 -1.06 8.87 -11.40
CA HIS A 62 0.15 9.57 -11.87
C HIS A 62 -0.18 10.87 -12.61
N LYS A 63 -1.37 10.99 -13.22
CA LYS A 63 -1.81 12.21 -13.92
C LYS A 63 -2.42 13.26 -13.00
N THR A 64 -3.28 12.83 -12.08
CA THR A 64 -4.10 13.75 -11.26
C THR A 64 -3.67 13.83 -9.81
N LYS A 65 -2.96 12.81 -9.31
CA LYS A 65 -2.67 12.59 -7.88
C LYS A 65 -3.93 12.67 -7.01
N ASP A 66 -5.05 12.21 -7.56
CA ASP A 66 -6.36 12.30 -6.91
C ASP A 66 -6.54 11.21 -5.85
N ILE A 67 -6.66 11.63 -4.60
CA ILE A 67 -6.77 10.76 -3.41
C ILE A 67 -8.06 9.93 -3.42
N ASN A 68 -9.09 10.33 -4.17
CA ASN A 68 -10.34 9.56 -4.31
C ASN A 68 -10.15 8.27 -5.10
N LEU A 69 -9.04 8.14 -5.84
CA LEU A 69 -8.66 6.90 -6.53
C LEU A 69 -8.09 5.83 -5.57
N ALA A 70 -7.65 6.26 -4.39
CA ALA A 70 -7.18 5.36 -3.34
C ALA A 70 -8.36 4.74 -2.60
N LYS A 71 -8.27 3.43 -2.36
CA LYS A 71 -9.24 2.70 -1.51
C LYS A 71 -8.62 2.42 -0.15
N ILE A 72 -9.47 2.33 0.87
CA ILE A 72 -9.05 2.00 2.23
C ILE A 72 -9.05 0.49 2.39
N PHE A 73 -7.94 -0.04 2.90
CA PHE A 73 -7.73 -1.45 3.15
C PHE A 73 -7.39 -1.72 4.61
N ASN A 74 -7.90 -2.81 5.16
CA ASN A 74 -7.57 -3.24 6.51
C ASN A 74 -6.25 -4.03 6.51
N GLY A 75 -5.25 -3.52 7.21
CA GLY A 75 -3.93 -4.14 7.34
C GLY A 75 -3.97 -5.49 8.05
N SER A 76 -5.00 -5.77 8.83
CA SER A 76 -5.21 -7.06 9.51
C SER A 76 -5.39 -8.21 8.50
N GLU A 77 -5.98 -7.91 7.34
CA GLU A 77 -6.20 -8.83 6.23
C GLU A 77 -4.91 -9.09 5.42
N PHE A 78 -3.89 -8.25 5.59
CA PHE A 78 -2.61 -8.44 4.91
C PHE A 78 -1.90 -9.66 5.51
N SER A 79 -1.47 -10.54 4.62
CA SER A 79 -0.61 -11.68 4.91
C SER A 79 0.87 -11.34 4.70
N ARG A 80 1.20 -10.59 3.63
CA ARG A 80 2.59 -10.21 3.31
C ARG A 80 2.64 -9.00 2.37
N LEU A 81 3.61 -8.11 2.60
CA LEU A 81 3.94 -7.00 1.70
C LEU A 81 5.26 -7.30 0.98
N VAL A 82 5.33 -7.04 -0.33
CA VAL A 82 6.52 -7.28 -1.15
C VAL A 82 6.71 -6.08 -2.09
N LEU A 83 7.92 -5.56 -2.20
CA LEU A 83 8.22 -4.51 -3.17
C LEU A 83 8.13 -5.09 -4.58
N TYR A 84 7.47 -4.38 -5.51
CA TYR A 84 7.43 -4.82 -6.90
C TYR A 84 8.83 -5.01 -7.48
N LYS A 85 9.77 -4.11 -7.18
CA LYS A 85 11.16 -4.22 -7.64
C LYS A 85 11.87 -5.50 -7.15
N GLU A 86 11.65 -5.88 -5.89
CA GLU A 86 12.21 -7.13 -5.32
C GLU A 86 11.52 -8.40 -5.87
N ALA A 87 10.36 -8.28 -6.54
CA ALA A 87 9.61 -9.44 -7.06
C ALA A 87 10.05 -9.89 -8.46
N PHE A 88 10.96 -9.17 -9.12
CA PHE A 88 11.48 -9.50 -10.45
C PHE A 88 13.01 -9.66 -10.49
N GLU A 89 13.70 -9.46 -9.36
CA GLU A 89 15.09 -9.86 -9.17
C GLU A 89 15.12 -11.27 -8.54
N GLU A 90 14.76 -12.28 -9.34
CA GLU A 90 14.98 -13.72 -9.04
C GLU A 90 16.08 -14.26 -9.96
#